data_AF-A0A090VZQ7-F1
#
_entry.id   AF-A0A090VZQ7-F1
#
_cell.length_a   1.000
_cell.length_b   1.000
_cell.length_c   1.000
_cell.angle_alpha   90.00
_cell.angle_beta   90.00
_cell.angle_gamma   90.00
#
_symmetry.space_group_name_H-M   'P 1'
#
loop_
_entity.id
_entity.type
_entity.pdbx_description
1 polymer ?
#
loop_
_entity_poly.entity_id
_entity_poly.type
_entity_poly.pdbx_seq_one_letter_code
_entity_poly.pdbx_strand_id
1 'polypeptide(L)' 'MITKKELLSCAINKFTQLGSKHVSLDEIARTLGISKKTIYTFFKNKEDLVTAS' A
#
# COMPACT_ATOMS: atom_id res chain seq x y z
N MET A 1 6.69 13.94 4.65
CA MET A 1 5.29 13.48 4.44
C MET A 1 5.31 12.48 3.30
N ILE A 2 4.70 11.30 3.46
CA ILE A 2 4.64 10.33 2.37
C ILE A 2 3.58 10.76 1.35
N THR A 3 3.90 10.65 0.07
CA THR A 3 2.97 10.95 -1.02
C THR A 3 2.24 9.69 -1.47
N LYS A 4 1.03 9.85 -2.03
CA LYS A 4 0.23 8.75 -2.57
C LYS A 4 1.00 7.89 -3.57
N LYS A 5 1.87 8.51 -4.38
CA LYS A 5 2.74 7.85 -5.37
C LYS A 5 3.85 6.99 -4.77
N GLU A 6 4.42 7.43 -3.64
CA GLU A 6 5.44 6.66 -2.88
C GLU A 6 4.79 5.40 -2.28
N LEU A 7 3.61 5.58 -1.69
CA LEU A 7 2.83 4.47 -1.17
C LEU A 7 2.50 3.45 -2.26
N LEU A 8 2.06 3.95 -3.42
CA LEU A 8 1.71 3.12 -4.57
C LEU A 8 2.92 2.37 -5.13
N SER A 9 4.07 3.04 -5.30
CA SER A 9 5.30 2.38 -5.80
C SER A 9 5.76 1.28 -4.86
N CYS A 10 5.69 1.52 -3.54
CA CYS A 10 6.01 0.51 -2.55
C CYS A 10 5.00 -0.66 -2.59
N ALA A 11 3.71 -0.36 -2.74
CA ALA A 11 2.67 -1.37 -2.87
C ALA A 11 2.86 -2.24 -4.12
N ILE A 12 3.10 -1.62 -5.29
CA ILE A 12 3.38 -2.30 -6.56
C ILE A 12 4.57 -3.25 -6.39
N ASN A 13 5.70 -2.76 -5.87
CA ASN A 13 6.88 -3.58 -5.66
C ASN A 13 6.57 -4.81 -4.78
N LYS A 14 5.82 -4.59 -3.69
CA LYS A 14 5.34 -5.68 -2.83
C LYS A 14 4.40 -6.64 -3.56
N PHE A 15 3.46 -6.13 -4.34
CA PHE A 15 2.55 -6.94 -5.14
C PHE A 15 3.31 -7.79 -6.16
N THR A 16 4.37 -7.28 -6.76
CA THR A 16 5.24 -8.03 -7.67
C THR A 16 6.08 -9.08 -6.94
N GLN A 17 6.61 -8.78 -5.76
CA GLN A 17 7.46 -9.72 -5.01
C GLN A 17 6.69 -10.84 -4.29
N LEU A 18 5.60 -10.49 -3.61
CA LEU A 18 4.84 -11.41 -2.75
C LEU A 18 3.51 -11.86 -3.39
N GLY A 19 3.07 -11.20 -4.45
CA GLY A 19 1.76 -11.41 -5.06
C GLY A 19 0.65 -10.61 -4.35
N SER A 20 -0.30 -10.11 -5.13
CA SER A 20 -1.47 -9.36 -4.64
C SER A 20 -2.32 -10.11 -3.62
N LYS A 21 -2.24 -11.44 -3.55
CA LYS A 21 -2.91 -12.26 -2.53
C LYS A 21 -2.26 -12.14 -1.15
N HIS A 22 -0.93 -12.04 -1.05
CA HIS A 22 -0.20 -12.03 0.22
C HIS A 22 0.06 -10.62 0.76
N VAL A 23 -0.10 -9.60 -0.07
CA VAL A 23 0.08 -8.20 0.35
C VAL A 23 -1.21 -7.63 0.95
N SER A 24 -1.06 -6.96 2.08
CA SER A 24 -2.12 -6.28 2.83
C SER A 24 -1.73 -4.84 3.10
N LEU A 25 -2.73 -3.96 3.30
CA LEU A 25 -2.50 -2.56 3.66
C LEU A 25 -1.65 -2.42 4.94
N ASP A 26 -1.83 -3.34 5.90
CA ASP A 26 -1.01 -3.38 7.12
C ASP A 26 0.48 -3.60 6.83
N GLU A 27 0.78 -4.58 5.98
CA GLU A 27 2.13 -4.93 5.55
C GLU A 27 2.80 -3.76 4.81
N ILE A 28 2.06 -3.03 3.98
CA ILE A 28 2.55 -1.84 3.29
C ILE A 28 2.81 -0.71 4.29
N ALA A 29 1.89 -0.51 5.25
CA ALA A 29 2.05 0.48 6.31
C ALA A 29 3.32 0.21 7.12
N ARG A 30 3.54 -1.06 7.49
CA ARG A 30 4.71 -1.51 8.25
C ARG A 30 6.01 -1.30 7.48
N THR A 31 6.03 -1.58 6.18
CA THR A 31 7.22 -1.36 5.35
C THR A 31 7.54 0.10 5.13
N LEU A 32 6.52 0.94 4.98
CA LEU A 32 6.69 2.39 4.85
C LEU A 32 6.93 3.09 6.19
N GLY A 33 6.85 2.36 7.32
CA GLY A 33 6.97 2.93 8.66
C GLY A 33 5.86 3.92 9.00
N ILE A 34 4.69 3.79 8.36
CA ILE A 34 3.54 4.67 8.55
C ILE A 34 2.40 3.95 9.25
N SER A 35 1.48 4.73 9.80
CA SER A 35 0.28 4.17 10.41
C SER A 35 -0.74 3.77 9.33
N LYS A 36 -1.51 2.71 9.58
CA LYS A 36 -2.64 2.31 8.72
C LYS A 36 -3.59 3.47 8.43
N LYS A 37 -3.77 4.39 9.39
CA LYS A 37 -4.59 5.60 9.23
C LYS A 37 -4.13 6.46 8.05
N THR A 38 -2.81 6.59 7.84
CA THR A 38 -2.23 7.32 6.71
C THR A 38 -2.57 6.65 5.39
N ILE A 39 -2.57 5.31 5.34
CA ILE A 39 -3.00 4.58 4.14
C ILE A 39 -4.48 4.80 3.87
N TYR A 40 -5.33 4.71 4.89
CA TYR A 40 -6.77 4.95 4.75
C TYR A 40 -7.12 6.37 4.29
N THR A 41 -6.25 7.36 4.54
CA THR A 41 -6.38 8.72 3.98
C THR A 41 -6.20 8.72 2.45
N PHE A 42 -5.38 7.82 1.91
CA PHE A 42 -5.10 7.75 0.48
C PHE A 42 -5.95 6.69 -0.26
N PHE A 43 -6.11 5.52 0.33
CA PHE A 43 -6.78 4.34 -0.24
C PHE A 43 -7.68 3.73 0.82
N LYS A 44 -9.00 3.69 0.57
CA LYS A 44 -9.97 3.18 1.54
C LYS A 44 -9.88 1.67 1.74
N ASN A 45 -9.53 0.93 0.68
CA ASN A 45 -9.53 -0.53 0.67
C ASN A 45 -8.34 -1.09 -0.11
N LYS A 46 -8.06 -2.38 0.10
CA LYS A 46 -7.04 -3.10 -0.67
C LYS A 46 -7.32 -3.07 -2.17
N GLU A 47 -8.59 -3.18 -2.57
CA GLU A 47 -9.00 -3.14 -3.98
C GLU A 47 -8.67 -1.80 -4.63
N ASP A 48 -8.86 -0.70 -3.90
CA ASP A 48 -8.54 0.65 -4.35
C ASP A 48 -7.04 0.81 -4.61
N LEU A 49 -6.22 0.21 -3.73
CA LEU A 49 -4.78 0.16 -3.87
C LEU A 49 -4.35 -0.72 -5.05
N VAL A 50 -4.99 -1.88 -5.25
CA VAL A 50 -4.69 -2.81 -6.37
C VAL A 50 -5.15 -2.24 -7.71
N THR A 51 -6.26 -1.49 -7.73
CA THR A 51 -6.76 -0.83 -8.95
C THR A 51 -5.88 0.34 -9.34
N ALA A 52 -5.27 1.00 -8.37
CA ALA A 52 -4.34 2.09 -8.60
C ALA A 52 -2.92 1.63 -8.94
N SER A 53 -2.56 0.36 -8.66
CA SER A 53 -1.20 -0.20 -8.77
C SER A 53 -0.88 -0.71 -10.16
#